data_AF-A0A8B9KXK1-F1
#
_entry.id   AF-A0A8B9KXK1-F1
#
_cell.length_a   1.000
_cell.length_b   1.000
_cell.length_c   1.000
_cell.angle_alpha   90.00
_cell.angle_beta   90.00
_cell.angle_gamma   90.00
#
_symmetry.space_group_name_H-M   'P 1'
#
loop_
_entity.id
_entity.type
_entity.pdbx_description
1 polymer ?
#
loop_
_entity_poly.entity_id
_entity_poly.type
_entity_poly.pdbx_seq_one_letter_code
_entity_poly.pdbx_strand_id
1 'polypeptide(L)'
;LENEEEEEDDMETEDRDSEDAEKPSIINFDPSLPTSHAYLGSDMEEFHGRTLHDEDSVQNLPVLPHAALMLIPGQTLPLQLFRPQEVSMFRNLVSHDRTFAVLAHSGGELKAEFGTTAEIYAFREEQEYGIETVKIKAIGRQRFRVHDIRTQADGIRQAKVQILPERILLDPLSAVQLLSHVRTHSPPTKQTQPQSQVQRCQAYRRRKLYPASMTPWPPWVYALYDSETLMSRVKRQLHEWDENLKDESLPTNAIDFSYRVAACLPIDDALRLQLLKIGSAIQRLRCELDIMDRCTSLCCKQCQDTEITTKNEIFSLSLYGPMAAYVNPHGYVHETLTVYKASNLNLVGRPSTLHSWFPGYAWTIAQCRTCGSHMGWKFSAVKKDLSPPRFWGLTRSALLPTIPQGEEGVEGSRLVTLIIIKSYQGHNSATVFLYFFSAPFPFLSMTMLLDVGVFRH
;
A
#
# COMPACT_ATOMS: atom_id res chain seq x y z
N LEU A 1 -18.83 57.76 -10.60
CA LEU A 1 -20.29 57.49 -10.55
C LEU A 1 -20.59 56.46 -11.65
N GLU A 2 -19.81 55.37 -11.75
CA GLU A 2 -19.80 54.20 -10.85
C GLU A 2 -21.17 53.52 -10.88
N ASN A 3 -21.30 52.55 -11.80
CA ASN A 3 -22.19 51.42 -11.64
C ASN A 3 -21.28 50.25 -11.24
N GLU A 4 -21.32 49.92 -9.95
CA GLU A 4 -20.76 48.68 -9.41
C GLU A 4 -21.76 47.56 -9.76
N GLU A 5 -21.33 46.62 -10.60
CA GLU A 5 -22.01 45.33 -10.74
C GLU A 5 -21.44 44.43 -9.62
N GLU A 6 -22.28 44.16 -8.63
CA GLU A 6 -22.01 43.20 -7.56
C GLU A 6 -21.90 41.80 -8.18
N GLU A 7 -20.71 41.19 -8.12
CA GLU A 7 -20.51 39.76 -8.38
C GLU A 7 -21.16 38.97 -7.23
N GLU A 8 -22.32 38.38 -7.50
CA GLU A 8 -22.94 37.39 -6.59
C GLU A 8 -22.05 36.15 -6.50
N ASP A 9 -21.50 35.96 -5.31
CA ASP A 9 -20.71 34.82 -4.85
C ASP A 9 -21.65 33.58 -4.76
N ASP A 10 -21.82 32.87 -5.87
CA ASP A 10 -22.62 31.65 -5.99
C ASP A 10 -21.94 30.49 -5.24
N MET A 11 -22.06 30.50 -3.90
CA MET A 11 -21.77 29.33 -3.06
C MET A 11 -22.81 28.24 -3.35
N GLU A 12 -22.51 27.37 -4.31
CA GLU A 12 -23.33 26.20 -4.63
C GLU A 12 -23.59 25.36 -3.38
N THR A 13 -24.87 25.30 -3.03
CA THR A 13 -25.48 24.64 -1.88
C THR A 13 -25.38 23.12 -1.91
N GLU A 14 -25.13 22.54 -0.74
CA GLU A 14 -25.41 21.16 -0.27
C GLU A 14 -25.73 20.10 -1.33
N ASP A 15 -24.76 19.22 -1.62
CA ASP A 15 -25.03 17.92 -2.24
C ASP A 15 -25.60 16.98 -1.15
N ARG A 16 -26.94 16.97 -0.99
CA ARG A 16 -27.70 16.06 -0.11
C ARG A 16 -27.70 14.59 -0.59
N ASP A 17 -26.74 14.21 -1.44
CA ASP A 17 -26.66 12.90 -2.09
C ASP A 17 -26.02 11.81 -1.20
N SER A 18 -25.81 12.06 0.10
CA SER A 18 -25.17 11.09 1.00
C SER A 18 -26.04 9.88 1.37
N GLU A 19 -27.36 9.92 1.17
CA GLU A 19 -28.25 8.89 1.74
C GLU A 19 -28.58 7.70 0.81
N ASP A 20 -28.61 7.83 -0.53
CA ASP A 20 -29.23 6.77 -1.37
C ASP A 20 -28.47 6.30 -2.63
N ALA A 21 -27.20 6.66 -2.84
CA ALA A 21 -26.44 6.05 -3.95
C ALA A 21 -26.12 4.57 -3.65
N GLU A 22 -26.93 3.65 -4.19
CA GLU A 22 -26.66 2.21 -4.15
C GLU A 22 -25.34 1.90 -4.88
N LYS A 23 -24.54 0.99 -4.31
CA LYS A 23 -23.33 0.50 -4.97
C LYS A 23 -23.72 -0.19 -6.26
N PRO A 24 -23.13 0.17 -7.42
CA PRO A 24 -23.49 -0.45 -8.67
C PRO A 24 -23.11 -1.93 -8.64
N SER A 25 -24.07 -2.79 -9.01
CA SER A 25 -23.86 -4.25 -9.07
C SER A 25 -22.88 -4.68 -10.16
N ILE A 26 -22.65 -3.83 -11.18
CA ILE A 26 -21.73 -4.08 -12.29
C ILE A 26 -20.92 -2.81 -12.57
N ILE A 27 -19.60 -2.94 -12.54
CA ILE A 27 -18.65 -1.93 -13.00
C ILE A 27 -18.26 -2.27 -14.45
N ASN A 28 -18.45 -1.35 -15.39
CA ASN A 28 -18.09 -1.54 -16.80
C ASN A 28 -16.88 -0.70 -17.22
N PHE A 29 -16.29 0.06 -16.30
CA PHE A 29 -15.01 0.73 -16.51
C PHE A 29 -13.88 -0.29 -16.66
N ASP A 30 -12.97 -0.05 -17.61
CA ASP A 30 -11.79 -0.90 -17.83
C ASP A 30 -10.70 -0.58 -16.81
N PRO A 31 -10.41 -1.48 -15.83
CA PRO A 31 -9.44 -1.23 -14.77
C PRO A 31 -7.98 -1.20 -15.27
N SER A 32 -7.71 -1.57 -16.52
CA SER A 32 -6.38 -1.45 -17.11
C SER A 32 -6.02 -0.01 -17.47
N LEU A 33 -7.02 0.85 -17.74
CA LEU A 33 -6.80 2.22 -18.19
C LEU A 33 -5.99 3.06 -17.18
N PRO A 34 -6.29 3.07 -15.87
CA PRO A 34 -5.50 3.86 -14.94
C PRO A 34 -4.07 3.36 -14.77
N THR A 35 -3.83 2.05 -14.95
CA THR A 35 -2.48 1.46 -14.89
C THR A 35 -1.59 1.82 -16.07
N SER A 36 -2.21 2.17 -17.21
CA SER A 36 -1.46 2.61 -18.39
C SER A 36 -0.81 3.97 -18.20
N HIS A 37 -1.32 4.82 -17.29
CA HIS A 37 -0.93 6.22 -17.15
C HIS A 37 -0.96 7.00 -18.48
N ALA A 38 -1.95 6.73 -19.35
CA ALA A 38 -2.06 7.36 -20.68
C ALA A 38 -2.08 8.90 -20.66
N TYR A 39 -2.46 9.52 -19.54
CA TYR A 39 -2.39 10.99 -19.35
C TYR A 39 -0.97 11.56 -19.40
N LEU A 40 0.07 10.72 -19.33
CA LEU A 40 1.47 11.12 -19.54
C LEU A 40 1.87 11.13 -21.03
N GLY A 41 1.08 10.54 -21.91
CA GLY A 41 1.43 10.32 -23.32
C GLY A 41 1.48 8.83 -23.65
N SER A 42 1.17 8.50 -24.91
CA SER A 42 1.05 7.13 -25.41
C SER A 42 2.35 6.53 -25.95
N ASP A 43 3.36 7.35 -26.19
CA ASP A 43 4.60 7.06 -26.93
C ASP A 43 5.84 7.20 -26.04
N MET A 44 5.81 6.56 -24.87
CA MET A 44 7.00 6.47 -24.01
C MET A 44 7.91 5.34 -24.50
N GLU A 45 9.22 5.58 -24.50
CA GLU A 45 10.22 4.55 -24.76
C GLU A 45 10.21 3.56 -23.59
N GLU A 46 9.94 2.28 -23.87
CA GLU A 46 9.92 1.22 -22.87
C GLU A 46 11.27 0.51 -22.79
N PHE A 47 11.75 0.29 -21.56
CA PHE A 47 12.98 -0.45 -21.30
C PHE A 47 12.66 -1.85 -20.82
N HIS A 48 13.36 -2.81 -21.40
CA HIS A 48 13.33 -4.20 -20.97
C HIS A 48 14.62 -4.56 -20.24
N GLY A 49 14.52 -5.50 -19.30
CA GLY A 49 15.61 -5.86 -18.40
C GLY A 49 15.28 -5.52 -16.95
N ARG A 50 16.08 -6.05 -16.04
CA ARG A 50 15.94 -5.82 -14.60
C ARG A 50 17.31 -5.65 -14.00
N THR A 51 17.56 -4.50 -13.39
CA THR A 51 18.74 -4.28 -12.56
C THR A 51 18.40 -4.65 -11.11
N LEU A 52 19.12 -5.63 -10.56
CA LEU A 52 19.06 -5.98 -9.14
C LEU A 52 20.49 -6.02 -8.59
N HIS A 53 20.66 -5.44 -7.42
CA HIS A 53 21.92 -5.42 -6.69
C HIS A 53 21.98 -6.59 -5.71
N ASP A 54 23.19 -7.06 -5.40
CA ASP A 54 23.39 -8.15 -4.45
C ASP A 54 22.91 -7.75 -3.04
N GLU A 55 22.41 -8.72 -2.28
CA GLU A 55 22.00 -8.53 -0.90
C GLU A 55 23.19 -8.05 -0.04
N ASP A 56 22.93 -7.14 0.91
CA ASP A 56 23.92 -6.49 1.77
C ASP A 56 25.00 -5.67 1.05
N SER A 57 24.95 -5.59 -0.30
CA SER A 57 25.85 -4.73 -1.05
C SER A 57 25.58 -3.25 -0.78
N VAL A 58 26.64 -2.45 -0.88
CA VAL A 58 26.56 -1.00 -0.69
C VAL A 58 26.60 -0.31 -2.05
N GLN A 59 25.55 0.45 -2.34
CA GLN A 59 25.36 1.18 -3.61
C GLN A 59 25.39 2.69 -3.36
N ASN A 60 25.84 3.46 -4.35
CA ASN A 60 25.69 4.91 -4.35
C ASN A 60 24.67 5.26 -5.44
N LEU A 61 23.50 5.75 -5.01
CA LEU A 61 22.38 6.00 -5.90
C LEU A 61 21.97 7.47 -5.85
N PRO A 62 21.62 8.08 -6.99
CA PRO A 62 21.07 9.42 -6.98
C PRO A 62 19.65 9.38 -6.40
N VAL A 63 19.31 10.39 -5.60
CA VAL A 63 18.06 10.45 -4.84
C VAL A 63 17.04 11.29 -5.58
N LEU A 64 15.82 10.79 -5.73
CA LEU A 64 14.70 11.56 -6.26
C LEU A 64 14.45 12.82 -5.40
N PRO A 65 14.55 14.02 -5.98
CA PRO A 65 14.25 15.25 -5.25
C PRO A 65 12.75 15.36 -4.94
N HIS A 66 12.39 15.93 -3.79
CA HIS A 66 11.01 16.31 -3.46
C HIS A 66 9.95 15.19 -3.50
N ALA A 67 10.37 13.92 -3.34
CA ALA A 67 9.44 12.80 -3.27
C ALA A 67 8.64 12.82 -1.96
N ALA A 68 7.36 13.17 -2.04
CA ALA A 68 6.43 13.17 -0.90
C ALA A 68 5.72 11.81 -0.69
N LEU A 69 6.33 10.71 -1.10
CA LEU A 69 5.77 9.36 -0.97
C LEU A 69 6.81 8.32 -0.55
N MET A 70 6.33 7.24 0.05
CA MET A 70 7.13 6.05 0.35
C MET A 70 6.84 4.95 -0.66
N LEU A 71 7.82 4.67 -1.51
CA LEU A 71 7.71 3.66 -2.55
C LEU A 71 7.86 2.26 -1.96
N ILE A 72 6.91 1.38 -2.26
CA ILE A 72 6.97 -0.05 -1.90
C ILE A 72 7.53 -0.86 -3.09
N PRO A 73 8.33 -1.91 -2.88
CA PRO A 73 8.72 -2.82 -3.95
C PRO A 73 7.52 -3.29 -4.79
N GLY A 74 7.65 -3.30 -6.12
CA GLY A 74 6.58 -3.62 -7.06
C GLY A 74 5.54 -2.51 -7.29
N GLN A 75 5.56 -1.41 -6.53
CA GLN A 75 4.68 -0.25 -6.76
C GLN A 75 5.19 0.58 -7.94
N THR A 76 4.28 0.94 -8.85
CA THR A 76 4.55 1.88 -9.94
C THR A 76 4.61 3.32 -9.44
N LEU A 77 5.58 4.09 -9.94
CA LEU A 77 5.80 5.49 -9.64
C LEU A 77 5.86 6.31 -10.95
N PRO A 78 4.78 7.01 -11.33
CA PRO A 78 4.83 7.98 -12.41
C PRO A 78 5.43 9.31 -11.93
N LEU A 79 6.24 9.96 -12.75
CA LEU A 79 6.81 11.28 -12.45
C LEU A 79 6.78 12.18 -13.69
N GLN A 80 6.67 13.48 -13.44
CA GLN A 80 6.83 14.54 -14.42
C GLN A 80 7.76 15.60 -13.84
N LEU A 81 8.87 15.84 -14.54
CA LEU A 81 10.01 16.61 -14.06
C LEU A 81 10.22 17.82 -14.96
N PHE A 82 10.49 18.96 -14.33
CA PHE A 82 10.60 20.26 -15.01
C PHE A 82 11.94 20.95 -14.77
N ARG A 83 12.66 20.58 -13.70
CA ARG A 83 13.90 21.27 -13.34
C ARG A 83 15.06 20.73 -14.18
N PRO A 84 15.91 21.59 -14.77
CA PRO A 84 17.01 21.13 -15.63
C PRO A 84 17.97 20.13 -14.96
N GLN A 85 18.20 20.28 -13.65
CA GLN A 85 19.04 19.36 -12.86
C GLN A 85 18.40 17.96 -12.77
N GLU A 86 17.08 17.89 -12.57
CA GLU A 86 16.32 16.63 -12.53
C GLU A 86 16.29 15.99 -13.92
N VAL A 87 15.98 16.77 -14.96
CA VAL A 87 15.98 16.32 -16.36
C VAL A 87 17.35 15.74 -16.73
N SER A 88 18.45 16.43 -16.40
CA SER A 88 19.80 15.96 -16.68
C SER A 88 20.15 14.68 -15.92
N MET A 89 19.78 14.58 -14.63
CA MET A 89 19.94 13.37 -13.83
C MET A 89 19.24 12.17 -14.48
N PHE A 90 17.98 12.33 -14.88
CA PHE A 90 17.19 11.23 -15.43
C PHE A 90 17.63 10.83 -16.84
N ARG A 91 18.06 11.79 -17.67
CA ARG A 91 18.70 11.49 -18.96
C ARG A 91 19.96 10.64 -18.79
N ASN A 92 20.75 10.91 -17.75
CA ASN A 92 21.93 10.12 -17.42
C ASN A 92 21.58 8.72 -16.86
N LEU A 93 20.53 8.62 -16.04
CA LEU A 93 20.08 7.32 -15.53
C LEU A 93 19.62 6.37 -16.64
N VAL A 94 18.91 6.90 -17.64
CA VAL A 94 18.41 6.12 -18.78
C VAL A 94 19.53 5.51 -19.61
N SER A 95 20.68 6.18 -19.73
CA SER A 95 21.85 5.65 -20.44
C SER A 95 22.68 4.64 -19.62
N HIS A 96 22.33 4.42 -18.34
CA HIS A 96 23.04 3.52 -17.42
C HIS A 96 22.11 2.45 -16.83
N ASP A 97 22.06 2.34 -15.50
CA ASP A 97 21.38 1.27 -14.74
C ASP A 97 19.89 1.54 -14.51
N ARG A 98 19.40 2.72 -14.93
CA ARG A 98 18.02 3.20 -14.78
C ARG A 98 17.52 3.25 -13.34
N THR A 99 18.41 3.21 -12.35
CA THR A 99 18.05 2.98 -10.95
C THR A 99 18.35 4.21 -10.10
N PHE A 100 17.36 4.64 -9.31
CA PHE A 100 17.50 5.76 -8.37
C PHE A 100 16.90 5.44 -7.00
N ALA A 101 17.24 6.23 -5.99
CA ALA A 101 16.78 6.04 -4.62
C ALA A 101 15.54 6.90 -4.30
N VAL A 102 14.50 6.27 -3.76
CA VAL A 102 13.35 6.95 -3.14
C VAL A 102 13.44 6.78 -1.63
N LEU A 103 13.66 7.89 -0.93
CA LEU A 103 13.84 7.91 0.53
C LEU A 103 12.49 7.89 1.25
N ALA A 104 12.37 7.08 2.30
CA ALA A 104 11.18 7.02 3.14
C ALA A 104 11.31 7.98 4.33
N HIS A 105 10.55 9.08 4.30
CA HIS A 105 10.53 10.08 5.38
C HIS A 105 9.27 9.93 6.22
N SER A 106 9.40 9.69 7.53
CA SER A 106 8.29 9.88 8.45
C SER A 106 8.18 11.37 8.80
N GLY A 107 6.96 11.93 8.85
CA GLY A 107 6.70 13.37 9.02
C GLY A 107 7.27 14.07 10.27
N GLY A 108 8.08 13.38 11.08
CA GLY A 108 8.84 13.95 12.20
C GLY A 108 10.36 13.74 12.14
N GLU A 109 10.89 12.97 11.18
CA GLU A 109 12.33 12.65 11.11
C GLU A 109 13.07 13.54 10.11
N LEU A 110 14.13 14.20 10.57
CA LEU A 110 15.00 15.05 9.76
C LEU A 110 15.86 14.27 8.74
N LYS A 111 16.04 12.95 8.94
CA LYS A 111 16.86 12.08 8.09
C LYS A 111 16.13 10.78 7.80
N ALA A 112 16.03 10.43 6.52
CA ALA A 112 15.51 9.13 6.10
C ALA A 112 16.54 8.03 6.40
N GLU A 113 16.15 7.02 7.18
CA GLU A 113 16.96 5.84 7.48
C GLU A 113 16.79 4.71 6.45
N PHE A 114 15.66 4.69 5.75
CA PHE A 114 15.28 3.63 4.82
C PHE A 114 14.75 4.20 3.51
N GLY A 115 14.62 3.34 2.51
CA GLY A 115 13.98 3.67 1.26
C GLY A 115 13.91 2.46 0.34
N THR A 116 13.52 2.74 -0.91
CA THR A 116 13.35 1.73 -1.95
C THR A 116 14.00 2.21 -3.23
N THR A 117 14.74 1.32 -3.91
CA THR A 117 15.26 1.59 -5.24
C THR A 117 14.11 1.62 -6.24
N ALA A 118 14.16 2.52 -7.21
CA ALA A 118 13.18 2.64 -8.28
C ALA A 118 13.90 2.47 -9.61
N GLU A 119 13.43 1.54 -10.44
CA GLU A 119 13.97 1.31 -11.78
C GLU A 119 13.02 1.92 -12.82
N ILE A 120 13.55 2.77 -13.69
CA ILE A 120 12.82 3.37 -14.81
C ILE A 120 12.55 2.29 -15.86
N TYR A 121 11.27 2.09 -16.20
CA TYR A 121 10.85 1.16 -17.24
C TYR A 121 10.16 1.85 -18.42
N ALA A 122 9.74 3.11 -18.29
CA ALA A 122 9.29 3.93 -19.40
C ALA A 122 9.77 5.38 -19.26
N PHE A 123 10.19 5.99 -20.37
CA PHE A 123 10.73 7.36 -20.39
C PHE A 123 10.23 8.13 -21.62
N ARG A 124 9.98 9.42 -21.45
CA ARG A 124 9.70 10.34 -22.55
C ARG A 124 10.26 11.71 -22.22
N GLU A 125 10.92 12.30 -23.20
CA GLU A 125 11.39 13.68 -23.15
C GLU A 125 10.51 14.54 -24.08
N GLU A 126 10.07 15.68 -23.59
CA GLU A 126 9.24 16.63 -24.33
C GLU A 126 9.88 18.02 -24.24
N GLN A 127 9.89 18.74 -25.36
CA GLN A 127 10.35 20.12 -25.41
C GLN A 127 9.20 20.99 -25.90
N GLU A 128 8.56 21.68 -24.97
CA GLU A 128 7.45 22.60 -25.26
C GLU A 128 7.84 24.02 -24.86
N TYR A 129 7.64 24.98 -25.78
CA TYR A 129 7.95 26.40 -25.55
C TYR A 129 9.39 26.67 -25.05
N GLY A 130 10.34 25.81 -25.43
CA GLY A 130 11.75 25.89 -25.02
C GLY A 130 12.04 25.32 -23.62
N ILE A 131 11.05 24.76 -22.94
CA ILE A 131 11.20 24.08 -21.65
C ILE A 131 11.30 22.57 -21.91
N GLU A 132 12.43 21.98 -21.51
CA GLU A 132 12.60 20.54 -21.50
C GLU A 132 11.90 19.94 -20.28
N THR A 133 11.03 18.97 -20.51
CA THR A 133 10.36 18.21 -19.47
C THR A 133 10.56 16.72 -19.70
N VAL A 134 10.62 15.97 -18.61
CA VAL A 134 10.80 14.52 -18.64
C VAL A 134 9.64 13.87 -17.92
N LYS A 135 9.01 12.90 -18.58
CA LYS A 135 7.98 12.04 -17.99
C LYS A 135 8.54 10.63 -17.88
N ILE A 136 8.36 10.01 -16.73
CA ILE A 136 8.85 8.63 -16.50
C ILE A 136 7.82 7.77 -15.79
N LYS A 137 7.93 6.47 -15.99
CA LYS A 137 7.34 5.45 -15.14
C LYS A 137 8.47 4.59 -14.56
N ALA A 138 8.51 4.52 -13.24
CA ALA A 138 9.46 3.69 -12.52
C ALA A 138 8.71 2.65 -11.68
N ILE A 139 9.40 1.59 -11.27
CA ILE A 139 8.85 0.56 -10.39
C ILE A 139 9.80 0.35 -9.20
N GLY A 140 9.23 0.24 -7.99
CA GLY A 140 10.01 -0.11 -6.80
C GLY A 140 10.65 -1.49 -6.95
N ARG A 141 11.92 -1.65 -6.58
CA ARG A 141 12.66 -2.92 -6.69
C ARG A 141 13.10 -3.46 -5.34
N GLN A 142 14.09 -2.83 -4.71
CA GLN A 142 14.75 -3.36 -3.52
C GLN A 142 14.69 -2.36 -2.38
N ARG A 143 14.47 -2.87 -1.17
CA ARG A 143 14.55 -2.06 0.05
C ARG A 143 16.01 -1.79 0.37
N PHE A 144 16.29 -0.64 0.95
CA PHE A 144 17.63 -0.31 1.42
C PHE A 144 17.61 0.42 2.76
N ARG A 145 18.77 0.39 3.44
CA ARG A 145 19.09 1.22 4.59
C ARG A 145 20.07 2.31 4.16
N VAL A 146 19.84 3.54 4.58
CA VAL A 146 20.69 4.68 4.28
C VAL A 146 21.87 4.72 5.27
N HIS A 147 23.09 4.87 4.75
CA HIS A 147 24.28 5.13 5.56
C HIS A 147 24.66 6.62 5.57
N ASP A 148 24.67 7.24 4.40
CA ASP A 148 25.10 8.63 4.23
C ASP A 148 24.35 9.26 3.05
N ILE A 149 24.09 10.56 3.13
CA ILE A 149 23.50 11.34 2.04
C ILE A 149 24.37 12.58 1.84
N ARG A 150 24.82 12.77 0.59
CA ARG A 150 25.65 13.92 0.19
C ARG A 150 24.97 14.69 -0.92
N THR A 151 25.06 16.00 -0.88
CA THR A 151 24.55 16.87 -1.94
C THR A 151 25.70 17.21 -2.88
N GLN A 152 25.52 16.97 -4.17
CA GLN A 152 26.48 17.32 -5.22
C GLN A 152 26.40 18.83 -5.53
N ALA A 153 27.37 19.33 -6.30
CA ALA A 153 27.43 20.76 -6.67
C ALA A 153 26.24 21.20 -7.55
N ASP A 154 25.62 20.27 -8.27
CA ASP A 154 24.39 20.49 -9.04
C ASP A 154 23.12 20.46 -8.19
N GLY A 155 23.22 20.28 -6.87
CA GLY A 155 22.07 20.19 -5.96
C GLY A 155 21.40 18.82 -5.88
N ILE A 156 21.79 17.86 -6.73
CA ILE A 156 21.28 16.48 -6.66
C ILE A 156 21.91 15.76 -5.47
N ARG A 157 21.09 15.00 -4.73
CA ARG A 157 21.56 14.21 -3.59
C ARG A 157 21.98 12.83 -4.05
N GLN A 158 23.08 12.33 -3.51
CA GLN A 158 23.58 10.96 -3.66
C GLN A 158 23.47 10.26 -2.30
N ALA A 159 22.86 9.08 -2.28
CA ALA A 159 22.73 8.27 -1.08
C ALA A 159 23.65 7.05 -1.17
N LYS A 160 24.49 6.88 -0.16
CA LYS A 160 25.19 5.62 0.09
C LYS A 160 24.26 4.70 0.87
N VAL A 161 23.82 3.61 0.26
CA VAL A 161 22.77 2.73 0.79
C VAL A 161 23.22 1.28 0.82
N GLN A 162 22.78 0.53 1.82
CA GLN A 162 22.94 -0.92 1.90
C GLN A 162 21.64 -1.60 1.47
N ILE A 163 21.72 -2.49 0.49
CA ILE A 163 20.58 -3.27 0.01
C ILE A 163 20.16 -4.28 1.09
N LEU A 164 18.89 -4.25 1.47
CA LEU A 164 18.37 -5.13 2.52
C LEU A 164 17.89 -6.45 1.92
N PRO A 165 18.25 -7.61 2.51
CA PRO A 165 17.79 -8.91 2.04
C PRO A 165 16.29 -9.11 2.28
N GLU A 166 15.66 -9.91 1.44
CA GLU A 166 14.31 -10.44 1.68
C GLU A 166 14.44 -11.80 2.38
N ARG A 167 14.06 -11.85 3.65
CA ARG A 167 14.24 -13.03 4.51
C ARG A 167 13.20 -14.09 4.19
N ILE A 168 13.62 -15.06 3.37
CA ILE A 168 12.84 -16.27 3.07
C ILE A 168 13.00 -17.25 4.24
N LEU A 169 11.90 -17.48 4.97
CA LEU A 169 11.86 -18.43 6.07
C LEU A 169 11.35 -19.79 5.57
N LEU A 170 11.99 -20.87 6.02
CA LEU A 170 11.52 -22.23 5.78
C LEU A 170 10.23 -22.50 6.56
N ASP A 171 9.47 -23.52 6.15
CA ASP A 171 8.31 -24.01 6.90
C ASP A 171 8.76 -24.38 8.34
N PRO A 172 8.17 -23.79 9.40
CA PRO A 172 8.53 -24.09 10.79
C PRO A 172 8.44 -25.58 11.14
N LEU A 173 7.60 -26.35 10.44
CA LEU A 173 7.43 -27.78 10.68
C LEU A 173 8.35 -28.66 9.83
N SER A 174 9.14 -28.09 8.91
CA SER A 174 10.07 -28.84 8.05
C SER A 174 11.10 -29.64 8.85
N ALA A 175 11.56 -29.12 9.99
CA ALA A 175 12.55 -29.78 10.84
C ALA A 175 12.00 -31.00 11.60
N VAL A 176 10.68 -31.05 11.83
CA VAL A 176 9.99 -32.14 12.56
C VAL A 176 9.23 -33.07 11.61
N GLN A 177 9.37 -32.88 10.30
CA GLN A 177 8.64 -33.64 9.30
C GLN A 177 9.23 -35.03 9.13
N LEU A 178 8.45 -36.06 9.47
CA LEU A 178 8.84 -37.45 9.32
C LEU A 178 8.98 -37.82 7.83
N LEU A 179 10.14 -38.38 7.45
CA LEU A 179 10.44 -38.80 6.08
C LEU A 179 9.43 -39.80 5.50
N SER A 180 8.80 -40.62 6.36
CA SER A 180 7.74 -41.57 5.98
C SER A 180 6.48 -40.88 5.43
N HIS A 181 6.24 -39.63 5.82
CA HIS A 181 5.06 -38.86 5.43
C HIS A 181 5.28 -37.93 4.24
N VAL A 182 6.52 -37.75 3.77
CA VAL A 182 6.84 -36.89 2.60
C VAL A 182 6.06 -37.31 1.36
N ARG A 183 5.75 -38.61 1.19
CA ARG A 183 4.94 -39.12 0.06
C ARG A 183 3.46 -38.69 0.10
N THR A 184 2.96 -38.20 1.23
CA THR A 184 1.55 -37.78 1.41
C THR A 184 1.33 -36.27 1.26
N HIS A 185 2.40 -35.48 1.14
CA HIS A 185 2.33 -34.01 0.98
C HIS A 185 2.12 -33.56 -0.47
N SER A 186 2.26 -34.45 -1.45
CA SER A 186 1.92 -34.14 -2.84
C SER A 186 0.41 -33.86 -2.94
N PRO A 187 -0.01 -32.67 -3.42
CA PRO A 187 -1.41 -32.43 -3.68
C PRO A 187 -1.89 -33.46 -4.73
N PRO A 188 -3.09 -34.06 -4.57
CA PRO A 188 -3.60 -35.00 -5.56
C PRO A 188 -3.77 -34.26 -6.90
N THR A 189 -3.04 -34.69 -7.91
CA THR A 189 -2.98 -34.07 -9.26
C THR A 189 -4.26 -34.24 -10.08
N LYS A 190 -5.28 -34.94 -9.55
CA LYS A 190 -6.60 -35.09 -10.17
C LYS A 190 -7.68 -35.06 -9.09
N GLN A 191 -8.42 -33.96 -8.98
CA GLN A 191 -9.64 -33.90 -8.17
C GLN A 191 -10.85 -33.86 -9.12
N THR A 192 -11.65 -34.92 -9.08
CA THR A 192 -12.81 -35.16 -9.96
C THR A 192 -14.12 -34.63 -9.38
N GLN A 193 -14.09 -33.85 -8.29
CA GLN A 193 -15.29 -33.29 -7.65
C GLN A 193 -15.07 -31.82 -7.24
N PRO A 194 -16.09 -30.95 -7.40
CA PRO A 194 -16.03 -29.57 -6.92
C PRO A 194 -16.07 -29.55 -5.39
N GLN A 195 -14.92 -29.43 -4.74
CA GLN A 195 -14.82 -29.16 -3.30
C GLN A 195 -14.91 -27.65 -3.05
N SER A 196 -15.66 -27.25 -2.03
CA SER A 196 -15.66 -25.86 -1.57
C SER A 196 -14.26 -25.43 -1.13
N GLN A 197 -13.91 -24.15 -1.33
CA GLN A 197 -12.61 -23.58 -0.95
C GLN A 197 -12.28 -23.84 0.53
N VAL A 198 -13.29 -23.76 1.41
CA VAL A 198 -13.17 -24.02 2.85
C VAL A 198 -12.72 -25.46 3.13
N GLN A 199 -13.30 -26.46 2.45
CA GLN A 199 -12.93 -27.87 2.62
C GLN A 199 -11.49 -28.13 2.14
N ARG A 200 -11.07 -27.51 1.04
CA ARG A 200 -9.69 -27.59 0.54
C ARG A 200 -8.70 -27.00 1.55
N CYS A 201 -9.00 -25.83 2.12
CA CYS A 201 -8.15 -25.21 3.14
C CYS A 201 -8.06 -26.06 4.42
N GLN A 202 -9.17 -26.65 4.87
CA GLN A 202 -9.17 -27.54 6.04
C GLN A 202 -8.35 -28.81 5.80
N ALA A 203 -8.50 -29.44 4.63
CA ALA A 203 -7.72 -30.63 4.27
C ALA A 203 -6.22 -30.31 4.14
N TYR A 204 -5.88 -29.17 3.54
CA TYR A 204 -4.50 -28.67 3.45
C TYR A 204 -3.90 -28.49 4.85
N ARG A 205 -4.57 -27.74 5.73
CA ARG A 205 -4.10 -27.51 7.10
C ARG A 205 -3.90 -28.81 7.87
N ARG A 206 -4.84 -29.75 7.77
CA ARG A 206 -4.71 -31.06 8.45
C ARG A 206 -3.48 -31.83 7.99
N ARG A 207 -3.14 -31.80 6.70
CA ARG A 207 -1.97 -32.51 6.15
C ARG A 207 -0.67 -31.78 6.47
N LYS A 208 -0.60 -30.48 6.21
CA LYS A 208 0.62 -29.68 6.41
C LYS A 208 1.00 -29.55 7.87
N LEU A 209 0.01 -29.32 8.74
CA LEU A 209 0.24 -29.01 10.15
C LEU A 209 0.19 -30.24 11.06
N TYR A 210 0.09 -31.44 10.49
CA TYR A 210 0.13 -32.70 11.24
C TYR A 210 1.35 -32.84 12.15
N PRO A 211 2.59 -32.47 11.73
CA PRO A 211 3.77 -32.58 12.58
C PRO A 211 3.75 -31.66 13.82
N ALA A 212 2.81 -30.72 13.92
CA ALA A 212 2.72 -29.83 15.07
C ALA A 212 2.48 -30.58 16.40
N SER A 213 1.90 -31.79 16.35
CA SER A 213 1.75 -32.65 17.54
C SER A 213 3.09 -33.07 18.17
N MET A 214 4.19 -32.96 17.43
CA MET A 214 5.55 -33.24 17.91
C MET A 214 6.25 -31.99 18.48
N THR A 215 5.52 -30.89 18.58
CA THR A 215 6.04 -29.59 19.04
C THR A 215 5.22 -29.09 20.23
N PRO A 216 5.73 -28.09 20.99
CA PRO A 216 4.98 -27.51 22.11
C PRO A 216 3.71 -26.75 21.71
N TRP A 217 3.54 -26.41 20.43
CA TRP A 217 2.45 -25.53 19.99
C TRP A 217 1.39 -26.29 19.19
N PRO A 218 0.09 -25.98 19.39
CA PRO A 218 -0.98 -26.62 18.62
C PRO A 218 -0.95 -26.20 17.13
N PRO A 219 -1.52 -27.01 16.21
CA PRO A 219 -1.51 -26.74 14.76
C PRO A 219 -1.99 -25.33 14.38
N TRP A 220 -2.98 -24.78 15.09
CA TRP A 220 -3.53 -23.47 14.77
C TRP A 220 -2.51 -22.33 14.96
N VAL A 221 -1.51 -22.48 15.84
CA VAL A 221 -0.44 -21.47 16.02
C VAL A 221 0.42 -21.40 14.77
N TYR A 222 0.85 -22.54 14.24
CA TYR A 222 1.61 -22.63 12.99
C TYR A 222 0.82 -22.08 11.80
N ALA A 223 -0.50 -22.32 11.76
CA ALA A 223 -1.36 -21.74 10.73
C ALA A 223 -1.34 -20.20 10.72
N LEU A 224 -1.02 -19.54 11.85
CA LEU A 224 -0.89 -18.08 11.90
C LEU A 224 0.42 -17.57 11.27
N TYR A 225 1.38 -18.44 10.97
CA TYR A 225 2.66 -18.11 10.33
C TYR A 225 2.85 -18.79 8.96
N ASP A 226 1.85 -19.55 8.52
CA ASP A 226 1.82 -20.22 7.23
C ASP A 226 1.46 -19.23 6.11
N SER A 227 2.32 -19.10 5.11
CA SER A 227 2.15 -18.14 4.00
C SER A 227 0.83 -18.35 3.25
N GLU A 228 0.49 -19.58 2.89
CA GLU A 228 -0.73 -19.89 2.13
C GLU A 228 -1.99 -19.57 2.93
N THR A 229 -1.99 -19.89 4.23
CA THR A 229 -3.08 -19.52 5.15
C THR A 229 -3.23 -18.02 5.27
N LEU A 230 -2.12 -17.28 5.43
CA LEU A 230 -2.12 -15.82 5.55
C LEU A 230 -2.62 -15.17 4.26
N MET A 231 -2.07 -15.56 3.11
CA MET A 231 -2.50 -15.08 1.80
C MET A 231 -4.00 -15.33 1.57
N SER A 232 -4.48 -16.53 1.92
CA SER A 232 -5.92 -16.85 1.78
C SER A 232 -6.81 -15.96 2.65
N ARG A 233 -6.38 -15.63 3.87
CA ARG A 233 -7.10 -14.69 4.74
C ARG A 233 -7.10 -13.27 4.19
N VAL A 234 -5.95 -12.81 3.66
CA VAL A 234 -5.84 -11.48 3.05
C VAL A 234 -6.71 -11.40 1.80
N LYS A 235 -6.68 -12.42 0.93
CA LYS A 235 -7.56 -12.50 -0.25
C LYS A 235 -9.02 -12.33 0.13
N ARG A 236 -9.48 -13.00 1.19
CA ARG A 236 -10.85 -12.84 1.68
C ARG A 236 -11.17 -11.40 2.07
N GLN A 237 -10.27 -10.72 2.80
CA GLN A 237 -10.43 -9.30 3.13
C GLN A 237 -10.40 -8.39 1.89
N LEU A 238 -9.57 -8.69 0.89
CA LEU A 238 -9.55 -7.95 -0.37
C LEU A 238 -10.84 -8.13 -1.17
N HIS A 239 -11.44 -9.33 -1.17
CA HIS A 239 -12.75 -9.58 -1.77
C HIS A 239 -13.88 -8.83 -1.06
N GLU A 240 -13.74 -8.52 0.24
CA GLU A 240 -14.67 -7.64 0.95
C GLU A 240 -14.57 -6.18 0.46
N TRP A 241 -13.41 -5.75 -0.07
CA TRP A 241 -13.23 -4.44 -0.67
C TRP A 241 -13.66 -4.43 -2.15
N ASP A 242 -13.40 -5.49 -2.87
CA ASP A 242 -13.68 -5.57 -4.30
C ASP A 242 -14.21 -6.96 -4.67
N GLU A 243 -15.54 -7.07 -4.77
CA GLU A 243 -16.22 -8.31 -5.16
C GLU A 243 -15.84 -8.77 -6.58
N ASN A 244 -15.34 -7.86 -7.42
CA ASN A 244 -14.92 -8.16 -8.79
C ASN A 244 -13.45 -8.55 -8.90
N LEU A 245 -12.72 -8.59 -7.78
CA LEU A 245 -11.31 -8.95 -7.74
C LEU A 245 -11.11 -10.37 -8.27
N LYS A 246 -10.28 -10.52 -9.31
CA LYS A 246 -9.96 -11.85 -9.85
C LYS A 246 -8.74 -12.41 -9.15
N ASP A 247 -8.87 -13.58 -8.54
CA ASP A 247 -7.76 -14.27 -7.85
C ASP A 247 -6.53 -14.48 -8.75
N GLU A 248 -6.72 -14.66 -10.06
CA GLU A 248 -5.67 -14.81 -11.08
C GLU A 248 -4.81 -13.55 -11.28
N SER A 249 -5.34 -12.38 -10.91
CA SER A 249 -4.60 -11.11 -10.98
C SER A 249 -3.61 -10.93 -9.81
N LEU A 250 -3.78 -11.72 -8.75
CA LEU A 250 -2.98 -11.60 -7.53
C LEU A 250 -1.73 -12.47 -7.62
N PRO A 251 -0.55 -11.99 -7.15
CA PRO A 251 0.66 -12.79 -7.13
C PRO A 251 0.50 -14.07 -6.32
N THR A 252 1.14 -15.16 -6.78
CA THR A 252 1.14 -16.46 -6.10
C THR A 252 2.29 -16.58 -5.10
N ASN A 253 3.37 -15.82 -5.27
CA ASN A 253 4.47 -15.74 -4.33
C ASN A 253 4.12 -14.82 -3.15
N ALA A 254 4.38 -15.27 -1.92
CA ALA A 254 4.06 -14.52 -0.71
C ALA A 254 4.78 -13.16 -0.62
N ILE A 255 6.00 -13.05 -1.15
CA ILE A 255 6.79 -11.80 -1.18
C ILE A 255 6.06 -10.78 -2.05
N ASP A 256 5.84 -11.10 -3.33
CA ASP A 256 5.18 -10.22 -4.29
C ASP A 256 3.75 -9.89 -3.85
N PHE A 257 3.03 -10.89 -3.31
CA PHE A 257 1.68 -10.71 -2.79
C PHE A 257 1.65 -9.74 -1.61
N SER A 258 2.54 -9.89 -0.63
CA SER A 258 2.62 -8.96 0.51
C SER A 258 2.93 -7.54 0.07
N TYR A 259 3.89 -7.34 -0.83
CA TYR A 259 4.19 -6.00 -1.33
C TYR A 259 3.05 -5.40 -2.15
N ARG A 260 2.33 -6.22 -2.93
CA ARG A 260 1.13 -5.78 -3.64
C ARG A 260 0.06 -5.28 -2.69
N VAL A 261 -0.18 -5.98 -1.58
CA VAL A 261 -1.13 -5.59 -0.55
C VAL A 261 -0.67 -4.32 0.14
N ALA A 262 0.58 -4.26 0.61
CA ALA A 262 1.16 -3.09 1.26
C ALA A 262 1.09 -1.81 0.41
N ALA A 263 1.24 -1.92 -0.92
CA ALA A 263 1.08 -0.80 -1.83
C ALA A 263 -0.36 -0.24 -1.85
N CYS A 264 -1.37 -1.06 -1.56
CA CYS A 264 -2.79 -0.73 -1.62
C CYS A 264 -3.40 -0.29 -0.28
N LEU A 265 -2.74 -0.55 0.85
CA LEU A 265 -3.29 -0.22 2.18
C LEU A 265 -3.34 1.31 2.40
N PRO A 266 -4.51 1.88 2.75
CA PRO A 266 -4.66 3.32 3.02
C PRO A 266 -4.20 3.66 4.43
N ILE A 267 -2.90 3.51 4.66
CA ILE A 267 -2.24 3.79 5.95
C ILE A 267 -1.43 5.08 5.91
N ASP A 268 -1.16 5.63 7.09
CA ASP A 268 -0.31 6.81 7.22
C ASP A 268 1.18 6.49 6.97
N ASP A 269 1.99 7.54 6.90
CA ASP A 269 3.43 7.41 6.60
C ASP A 269 4.18 6.64 7.70
N ALA A 270 3.75 6.77 8.96
CA ALA A 270 4.38 6.07 10.08
C ALA A 270 4.21 4.55 9.93
N LEU A 271 2.98 4.08 9.72
CA LEU A 271 2.70 2.65 9.52
C LEU A 271 3.30 2.14 8.21
N ARG A 272 3.28 2.94 7.15
CA ARG A 272 3.89 2.57 5.86
C ARG A 272 5.40 2.36 6.00
N LEU A 273 6.09 3.23 6.74
CA LEU A 273 7.51 3.07 7.05
C LEU A 273 7.77 1.79 7.86
N GLN A 274 6.91 1.47 8.81
CA GLN A 274 7.04 0.25 9.59
C GLN A 274 6.89 -1.02 8.72
N LEU A 275 5.92 -1.06 7.80
CA LEU A 275 5.81 -2.16 6.83
C LEU A 275 7.06 -2.28 5.94
N LEU A 276 7.64 -1.15 5.53
CA LEU A 276 8.87 -1.12 4.74
C LEU A 276 10.08 -1.67 5.53
N LYS A 277 10.12 -1.50 6.85
CA LYS A 277 11.18 -2.05 7.70
C LYS A 277 11.11 -3.59 7.82
N ILE A 278 9.95 -4.21 7.61
CA ILE A 278 9.76 -5.66 7.72
C ILE A 278 10.44 -6.39 6.55
N GLY A 279 11.33 -7.33 6.88
CA GLY A 279 12.08 -8.11 5.88
C GLY A 279 11.53 -9.50 5.56
N SER A 280 10.45 -9.94 6.21
CA SER A 280 9.84 -11.25 5.96
C SER A 280 8.40 -11.09 5.48
N ALA A 281 8.05 -11.74 4.37
CA ALA A 281 6.69 -11.76 3.85
C ALA A 281 5.66 -12.26 4.89
N ILE A 282 6.03 -13.24 5.74
CA ILE A 282 5.14 -13.76 6.78
C ILE A 282 4.78 -12.67 7.80
N GLN A 283 5.78 -11.95 8.29
CA GLN A 283 5.57 -10.85 9.23
C GLN A 283 4.77 -9.71 8.59
N ARG A 284 5.04 -9.43 7.30
CA ARG A 284 4.35 -8.40 6.54
C ARG A 284 2.87 -8.72 6.37
N LEU A 285 2.54 -9.93 5.92
CA LEU A 285 1.15 -10.41 5.75
C LEU A 285 0.37 -10.41 7.07
N ARG A 286 1.01 -10.78 8.18
CA ARG A 286 0.38 -10.72 9.51
C ARG A 286 0.08 -9.28 9.92
N CYS A 287 1.01 -8.35 9.67
CA CYS A 287 0.82 -6.94 9.94
C CYS A 287 -0.29 -6.35 9.06
N GLU A 288 -0.30 -6.68 7.77
CA GLU A 288 -1.32 -6.26 6.81
C GLU A 288 -2.72 -6.73 7.26
N LEU A 289 -2.86 -7.99 7.65
CA LEU A 289 -4.13 -8.52 8.17
C LEU A 289 -4.61 -7.78 9.41
N ASP A 290 -3.72 -7.53 10.37
CA ASP A 290 -4.08 -6.82 11.61
C ASP A 290 -4.53 -5.38 11.33
N ILE A 291 -3.89 -4.70 10.37
CA ILE A 291 -4.30 -3.38 9.89
C ILE A 291 -5.68 -3.45 9.24
N MET A 292 -5.91 -4.39 8.31
CA MET A 292 -7.20 -4.53 7.61
C MET A 292 -8.35 -4.87 8.56
N ASP A 293 -8.09 -5.68 9.59
CA ASP A 293 -9.10 -6.10 10.57
C ASP A 293 -9.47 -4.94 11.53
N ARG A 294 -8.52 -4.07 11.91
CA ARG A 294 -8.73 -3.02 12.92
C ARG A 294 -9.09 -1.65 12.36
N CYS A 295 -8.50 -1.25 11.25
CA CYS A 295 -8.66 0.09 10.69
C CYS A 295 -9.85 0.11 9.73
N THR A 296 -11.04 0.38 10.26
CA THR A 296 -12.28 0.34 9.46
C THR A 296 -12.79 1.73 9.07
N SER A 297 -12.26 2.82 9.66
CA SER A 297 -12.61 4.20 9.34
C SER A 297 -11.37 4.97 8.84
N LEU A 298 -11.58 5.95 7.96
CA LEU A 298 -10.56 6.84 7.43
C LEU A 298 -10.99 8.29 7.66
N CYS A 299 -10.22 8.99 8.49
CA CYS A 299 -10.49 10.38 8.88
C CYS A 299 -9.56 11.37 8.16
N CYS A 300 -9.89 12.66 8.22
CA CYS A 300 -9.01 13.74 7.82
C CYS A 300 -7.77 13.79 8.73
N LYS A 301 -6.56 13.70 8.17
CA LYS A 301 -5.30 13.73 8.94
C LYS A 301 -5.10 15.01 9.73
N GLN A 302 -5.58 16.15 9.21
CA GLN A 302 -5.47 17.44 9.88
C GLN A 302 -6.44 17.57 11.06
N CYS A 303 -7.68 17.08 10.92
CA CYS A 303 -8.68 17.13 11.98
C CYS A 303 -8.58 15.96 12.97
N GLN A 304 -8.00 14.84 12.54
CA GLN A 304 -7.91 13.54 13.20
C GLN A 304 -9.26 12.83 13.38
N ASP A 305 -10.30 13.51 13.86
CA ASP A 305 -11.58 12.90 14.25
C ASP A 305 -12.70 13.08 13.21
N THR A 306 -12.50 13.86 12.15
CA THR A 306 -13.48 14.03 11.09
C THR A 306 -13.44 12.84 10.13
N GLU A 307 -14.39 11.91 10.26
CA GLU A 307 -14.53 10.76 9.35
C GLU A 307 -14.82 11.22 7.92
N ILE A 308 -14.08 10.65 6.96
CA ILE A 308 -14.24 10.94 5.53
C ILE A 308 -14.86 9.77 4.80
N THR A 309 -14.45 8.54 5.11
CA THR A 309 -15.00 7.33 4.49
C THR A 309 -14.71 6.11 5.38
N THR A 310 -15.25 4.95 5.01
CA THR A 310 -15.05 3.68 5.73
C THR A 310 -14.51 2.61 4.81
N LYS A 311 -13.97 1.53 5.39
CA LYS A 311 -13.43 0.40 4.62
C LYS A 311 -14.46 -0.23 3.67
N ASN A 312 -15.75 -0.13 4.00
CA ASN A 312 -16.82 -0.72 3.21
C ASN A 312 -17.01 0.03 1.89
N GLU A 313 -16.56 1.28 1.79
CA GLU A 313 -16.72 2.09 0.58
C GLU A 313 -15.54 1.95 -0.37
N ILE A 314 -14.45 1.30 0.06
CA ILE A 314 -13.27 1.04 -0.77
C ILE A 314 -13.62 0.06 -1.88
N PHE A 315 -13.10 0.31 -3.09
CA PHE A 315 -13.23 -0.58 -4.24
C PHE A 315 -12.10 -0.33 -5.25
N SER A 316 -11.86 -1.25 -6.19
CA SER A 316 -10.79 -1.10 -7.19
C SER A 316 -11.33 -0.59 -8.53
N LEU A 317 -10.81 0.56 -8.99
CA LEU A 317 -10.93 0.99 -10.39
C LEU A 317 -9.64 0.78 -11.20
N SER A 318 -8.64 0.16 -10.60
CA SER A 318 -7.34 -0.08 -11.22
C SER A 318 -6.96 -1.54 -11.03
N LEU A 319 -6.28 -2.13 -12.01
CA LEU A 319 -5.67 -3.44 -11.83
C LEU A 319 -4.70 -3.45 -10.64
N TYR A 320 -4.10 -2.30 -10.30
CA TYR A 320 -3.25 -2.16 -9.12
C TYR A 320 -3.98 -2.42 -7.79
N GLY A 321 -5.29 -2.25 -7.75
CA GLY A 321 -6.12 -2.34 -6.55
C GLY A 321 -6.86 -1.02 -6.29
N PRO A 322 -7.34 -0.79 -5.06
CA PRO A 322 -8.09 0.41 -4.72
C PRO A 322 -7.22 1.66 -4.58
N MET A 323 -5.89 1.54 -4.50
CA MET A 323 -4.99 2.67 -4.37
C MET A 323 -3.79 2.53 -5.30
N ALA A 324 -3.45 3.62 -6.01
CA ALA A 324 -2.28 3.69 -6.89
C ALA A 324 -1.70 5.11 -6.89
N ALA A 325 -0.44 5.24 -7.30
CA ALA A 325 0.24 6.53 -7.40
C ALA A 325 -0.01 7.15 -8.78
N TYR A 326 -0.45 8.41 -8.81
CA TYR A 326 -0.67 9.19 -10.02
C TYR A 326 0.04 10.53 -9.91
N VAL A 327 0.45 11.12 -11.02
CA VAL A 327 1.15 12.42 -11.02
C VAL A 327 0.26 13.47 -11.67
N ASN A 328 0.18 14.64 -11.04
CA ASN A 328 -0.56 15.78 -11.57
C ASN A 328 0.29 16.58 -12.58
N PRO A 329 -0.31 17.54 -13.31
CA PRO A 329 0.41 18.32 -14.34
C PRO A 329 1.56 19.18 -13.82
N HIS A 330 1.67 19.35 -12.50
CA HIS A 330 2.73 20.12 -11.85
C HIS A 330 3.81 19.20 -11.23
N GLY A 331 3.76 17.89 -11.49
CA GLY A 331 4.75 16.92 -11.01
C GLY A 331 4.51 16.39 -9.60
N TYR A 332 3.42 16.75 -8.94
CA TYR A 332 3.09 16.20 -7.62
C TYR A 332 2.44 14.83 -7.74
N VAL A 333 2.99 13.86 -7.00
CA VAL A 333 2.48 12.49 -6.97
C VAL A 333 1.50 12.32 -5.82
N HIS A 334 0.35 11.73 -6.13
CA HIS A 334 -0.71 11.41 -5.19
C HIS A 334 -0.98 9.91 -5.21
N GLU A 335 -0.86 9.26 -4.05
CA GLU A 335 -1.40 7.92 -3.84
C GLU A 335 -2.92 8.07 -3.62
N THR A 336 -3.71 7.72 -4.62
CA THR A 336 -5.15 8.01 -4.67
C THR A 336 -5.95 6.74 -4.42
N LEU A 337 -6.70 6.71 -3.33
CA LEU A 337 -7.61 5.65 -2.92
C LEU A 337 -9.01 5.88 -3.54
N THR A 338 -9.56 4.88 -4.23
CA THR A 338 -10.90 4.95 -4.81
C THR A 338 -11.96 4.42 -3.84
N VAL A 339 -12.97 5.26 -3.56
CA VAL A 339 -14.12 4.93 -2.70
C VAL A 339 -15.44 5.35 -3.33
N TYR A 340 -16.51 4.58 -3.09
CA TYR A 340 -17.85 4.90 -3.58
C TYR A 340 -18.42 6.15 -2.91
N LYS A 341 -18.38 6.19 -1.57
CA LYS A 341 -18.91 7.30 -0.77
C LYS A 341 -17.83 7.95 0.09
N ALA A 342 -17.95 9.27 0.20
CA ALA A 342 -17.19 10.07 1.14
C ALA A 342 -18.09 11.16 1.73
N SER A 343 -17.82 11.51 2.99
CA SER A 343 -18.60 12.44 3.81
C SER A 343 -17.70 13.59 4.28
N ASN A 344 -18.29 14.67 4.78
CA ASN A 344 -17.57 15.83 5.34
C ASN A 344 -16.60 16.49 4.35
N LEU A 345 -16.95 16.50 3.06
CA LEU A 345 -16.21 17.15 1.98
C LEU A 345 -17.04 18.27 1.35
N ASN A 346 -16.36 19.35 0.96
CA ASN A 346 -16.89 20.40 0.10
C ASN A 346 -16.18 20.31 -1.27
N LEU A 347 -16.92 20.56 -2.35
CA LEU A 347 -16.38 20.59 -3.70
C LEU A 347 -16.00 22.02 -4.07
N VAL A 348 -14.88 22.19 -4.76
CA VAL A 348 -14.36 23.49 -5.17
C VAL A 348 -14.15 23.51 -6.68
N GLY A 349 -14.75 24.50 -7.33
CA GLY A 349 -14.67 24.71 -8.78
C GLY A 349 -15.58 23.78 -9.59
N ARG A 350 -15.46 23.86 -10.91
CA ARG A 350 -16.26 23.06 -11.86
C ARG A 350 -15.57 21.73 -12.20
N PRO A 351 -16.32 20.66 -12.53
CA PRO A 351 -15.75 19.42 -13.02
C PRO A 351 -14.88 19.63 -14.27
N SER A 352 -13.72 18.98 -14.31
CA SER A 352 -12.77 19.06 -15.43
C SER A 352 -12.29 17.67 -15.86
N THR A 353 -12.17 17.45 -17.17
CA THR A 353 -11.58 16.23 -17.74
C THR A 353 -10.08 16.37 -18.01
N LEU A 354 -9.53 17.58 -17.82
CA LEU A 354 -8.14 17.89 -18.12
C LEU A 354 -7.20 17.06 -17.23
N HIS A 355 -6.29 16.28 -17.83
CA HIS A 355 -5.37 15.38 -17.12
C HIS A 355 -6.05 14.39 -16.14
N SER A 356 -7.28 13.97 -16.42
CA SER A 356 -7.95 12.95 -15.60
C SER A 356 -7.18 11.62 -15.61
N TRP A 357 -6.94 11.06 -14.42
CA TRP A 357 -6.30 9.74 -14.26
C TRP A 357 -7.23 8.57 -14.58
N PHE A 358 -8.54 8.83 -14.63
CA PHE A 358 -9.59 7.86 -14.96
C PHE A 358 -10.30 8.33 -16.24
N PRO A 359 -9.85 7.90 -17.43
CA PRO A 359 -10.41 8.33 -18.70
C PRO A 359 -11.93 8.07 -18.75
N GLY A 360 -12.70 9.08 -19.15
CA GLY A 360 -14.18 9.02 -19.11
C GLY A 360 -14.81 9.63 -17.86
N TYR A 361 -14.00 10.07 -16.89
CA TYR A 361 -14.46 10.83 -15.72
C TYR A 361 -13.89 12.25 -15.70
N ALA A 362 -14.72 13.20 -15.29
CA ALA A 362 -14.31 14.55 -14.91
C ALA A 362 -14.08 14.61 -13.40
N TRP A 363 -13.03 15.28 -12.95
CA TRP A 363 -12.70 15.46 -11.54
C TRP A 363 -13.07 16.85 -11.03
N THR A 364 -13.45 16.96 -9.76
CA THR A 364 -13.69 18.21 -9.03
C THR A 364 -12.91 18.17 -7.73
N ILE A 365 -12.25 19.25 -7.34
CA ILE A 365 -11.43 19.29 -6.12
C ILE A 365 -12.31 19.09 -4.89
N ALA A 366 -11.88 18.25 -3.96
CA ALA A 366 -12.56 18.00 -2.69
C ALA A 366 -11.70 18.43 -1.51
N GLN A 367 -12.27 19.23 -0.61
CA GLN A 367 -11.62 19.71 0.61
C GLN A 367 -12.42 19.30 1.85
N CYS A 368 -11.74 19.12 2.98
CA CYS A 368 -12.39 18.81 4.25
C CYS A 368 -13.29 19.98 4.66
N ARG A 369 -14.56 19.70 4.97
CA ARG A 369 -15.54 20.71 5.40
C ARG A 369 -15.12 21.44 6.68
N THR A 370 -14.37 20.77 7.56
CA THR A 370 -13.98 21.30 8.87
C THR A 370 -12.77 22.22 8.81
N CYS A 371 -11.68 21.79 8.16
CA CYS A 371 -10.40 22.52 8.17
C CYS A 371 -9.98 23.10 6.81
N GLY A 372 -10.73 22.83 5.74
CA GLY A 372 -10.39 23.28 4.38
C GLY A 372 -9.21 22.55 3.73
N SER A 373 -8.60 21.54 4.39
CA SER A 373 -7.48 20.81 3.80
C SER A 373 -7.90 20.05 2.55
N HIS A 374 -7.07 20.06 1.50
CA HIS A 374 -7.29 19.25 0.31
C HIS A 374 -7.31 17.75 0.65
N MET A 375 -8.40 17.06 0.28
CA MET A 375 -8.61 15.63 0.58
C MET A 375 -8.49 14.74 -0.66
N GLY A 376 -8.70 15.29 -1.85
CA GLY A 376 -8.70 14.54 -3.11
C GLY A 376 -9.69 15.13 -4.10
N TRP A 377 -10.39 14.26 -4.83
CA TRP A 377 -11.30 14.67 -5.91
C TRP A 377 -12.56 13.82 -5.96
N LYS A 378 -13.69 14.44 -6.35
CA LYS A 378 -14.89 13.72 -6.80
C LYS A 378 -14.78 13.49 -8.31
N PHE A 379 -14.94 12.26 -8.75
CA PHE A 379 -14.96 11.86 -10.15
C PHE A 379 -16.40 11.60 -10.58
N SER A 380 -16.83 12.25 -11.67
CA SER A 380 -18.17 12.12 -12.25
C SER A 380 -18.07 11.64 -13.69
N ALA A 381 -18.83 10.62 -14.05
CA ALA A 381 -18.82 10.05 -15.39
C ALA A 381 -19.26 11.10 -16.42
N VAL A 382 -18.52 11.19 -17.51
CA VAL A 382 -18.84 12.10 -18.64
C VAL A 382 -19.98 11.51 -19.49
N LYS A 383 -20.09 10.17 -19.53
CA LYS A 383 -21.14 9.45 -20.26
C LYS A 383 -22.06 8.71 -19.30
N LYS A 384 -23.35 8.67 -19.62
CA LYS A 384 -24.40 8.08 -18.77
C LYS A 384 -24.34 6.56 -18.64
N ASP A 385 -23.69 5.89 -19.58
CA ASP A 385 -23.53 4.44 -19.62
C ASP A 385 -22.34 3.95 -18.78
N LEU A 386 -21.46 4.84 -18.32
CA LEU A 386 -20.31 4.47 -17.53
C LEU A 386 -20.70 4.24 -16.06
N SER A 387 -20.25 3.11 -15.52
CA SER A 387 -20.46 2.69 -14.15
C SER A 387 -19.10 2.50 -13.44
N PRO A 388 -18.90 3.07 -12.24
CA PRO A 388 -19.87 3.87 -11.46
C PRO A 388 -20.17 5.25 -12.09
N PRO A 389 -21.36 5.85 -11.86
CA PRO A 389 -21.67 7.19 -12.36
C PRO A 389 -20.85 8.29 -11.66
N ARG A 390 -20.42 8.03 -10.42
CA ARG A 390 -19.56 8.89 -9.62
C ARG A 390 -18.81 8.08 -8.57
N PHE A 391 -17.65 8.57 -8.16
CA PHE A 391 -16.85 8.02 -7.05
C PHE A 391 -15.90 9.11 -6.51
N TRP A 392 -15.13 8.79 -5.48
CA TRP A 392 -14.12 9.70 -4.91
C TRP A 392 -12.73 9.09 -5.02
N GLY A 393 -11.75 9.91 -5.39
CA GLY A 393 -10.33 9.59 -5.31
C GLY A 393 -9.70 10.41 -4.19
N LEU A 394 -9.44 9.77 -3.04
CA LEU A 394 -8.90 10.44 -1.84
C LEU A 394 -7.38 10.27 -1.78
N THR A 395 -6.63 11.34 -1.52
CA THR A 395 -5.17 11.27 -1.44
C THR A 395 -4.73 10.73 -0.08
N ARG A 396 -3.94 9.65 -0.06
CA ARG A 396 -3.51 8.95 1.17
C ARG A 396 -2.83 9.89 2.17
N SER A 397 -2.06 10.86 1.69
CA SER A 397 -1.34 11.81 2.54
C SER A 397 -2.26 12.69 3.39
N ALA A 398 -3.53 12.85 3.00
CA ALA A 398 -4.55 13.59 3.72
C ALA A 398 -5.43 12.72 4.64
N LEU A 399 -5.28 11.39 4.58
CA LEU A 399 -6.07 10.44 5.36
C LEU A 399 -5.32 9.94 6.59
N LEU A 400 -6.07 9.62 7.64
CA LEU A 400 -5.60 8.94 8.84
C LEU A 400 -6.47 7.70 9.06
N PRO A 401 -5.90 6.48 9.06
CA PRO A 401 -6.64 5.28 9.43
C PRO A 401 -6.97 5.29 10.92
N THR A 402 -8.22 4.97 11.25
CA THR A 402 -8.74 5.04 12.61
C THR A 402 -9.45 3.73 12.97
N ILE A 403 -9.22 3.29 14.20
CA ILE A 403 -10.01 2.22 14.82
C ILE A 403 -11.26 2.89 15.39
N PRO A 404 -12.48 2.50 14.97
CA PRO A 404 -13.70 3.09 15.52
C PRO A 404 -13.71 2.96 17.04
N GLN A 405 -14.13 4.02 17.74
CA GLN A 405 -14.30 3.95 19.19
C GLN A 405 -15.53 3.09 19.51
N GLY A 406 -15.29 1.82 19.82
CA GLY A 406 -16.26 0.86 20.31
C GLY A 406 -15.57 -0.13 21.25
N GLU A 407 -15.82 0.02 22.55
CA GLU A 407 -15.29 -0.76 23.68
C GLU A 407 -13.76 -0.62 23.94
N GLU A 408 -13.44 -0.02 25.09
CA GLU A 408 -12.10 0.32 25.61
C GLU A 408 -11.42 1.54 25.00
N GLY A 409 -11.66 2.70 25.63
CA GLY A 409 -10.91 3.92 25.36
C GLY A 409 -9.46 3.81 25.79
N VAL A 410 -8.55 3.62 24.82
CA VAL A 410 -7.13 4.02 24.88
C VAL A 410 -6.63 4.33 23.47
N GLU A 411 -5.94 5.46 23.31
CA GLU A 411 -5.24 5.99 22.11
C GLU A 411 -4.97 4.98 20.97
N GLY A 412 -5.89 4.92 19.99
CA GLY A 412 -5.83 3.99 18.84
C GLY A 412 -4.58 4.14 17.98
N SER A 413 -3.95 5.31 17.95
CA SER A 413 -2.72 5.56 17.20
C SER A 413 -1.48 4.89 17.83
N ARG A 414 -1.44 4.74 19.17
CA ARG A 414 -0.31 4.09 19.88
C ARG A 414 -0.38 2.56 19.80
N LEU A 415 -1.58 1.99 19.70
CA LEU A 415 -1.76 0.54 19.71
C LEU A 415 -1.25 -0.13 18.41
N VAL A 416 -1.45 0.50 17.25
CA VAL A 416 -0.96 -0.04 15.97
C VAL A 416 0.57 0.03 15.91
N THR A 417 1.19 1.09 16.44
CA THR A 417 2.66 1.19 16.55
C THR A 417 3.24 0.16 17.53
N LEU A 418 2.57 -0.13 18.65
CA LEU A 418 2.98 -1.13 19.63
C LEU A 418 3.02 -2.57 19.07
N ILE A 419 2.18 -2.89 18.08
CA ILE A 419 2.14 -4.21 17.43
C ILE A 419 3.32 -4.38 16.47
N ILE A 420 3.73 -3.31 15.77
CA ILE A 420 4.86 -3.39 14.84
C ILE A 420 6.20 -3.37 15.58
N ILE A 421 6.32 -2.61 16.67
CA ILE A 421 7.53 -2.64 17.53
C ILE A 421 7.77 -4.04 18.11
N LYS A 422 6.71 -4.76 18.53
CA LYS A 422 6.82 -6.15 19.01
C LYS A 422 7.21 -7.15 17.92
N SER A 423 6.97 -6.83 16.65
CA SER A 423 7.42 -7.64 15.50
C SER A 423 8.88 -7.34 15.10
N TYR A 424 9.39 -6.14 15.42
CA TYR A 424 10.73 -5.69 15.07
C TYR A 424 11.80 -6.02 16.13
N GLN A 425 11.46 -6.05 17.43
CA GLN A 425 12.41 -6.29 18.53
C GLN A 425 12.91 -7.75 18.68
N GLY A 426 12.63 -8.65 17.72
CA GLY A 426 13.18 -10.01 17.70
C GLY A 426 14.69 -10.11 17.43
N HIS A 427 15.41 -8.99 17.26
CA HIS A 427 16.86 -8.93 17.11
C HIS A 427 17.49 -8.31 18.37
N ASN A 428 17.73 -9.13 19.41
CA ASN A 428 18.88 -9.08 20.35
C ASN A 428 18.66 -9.63 21.78
N SER A 429 17.52 -10.24 22.11
CA SER A 429 17.50 -11.05 23.34
C SER A 429 16.41 -12.12 23.29
N ALA A 430 16.75 -13.30 23.78
CA ALA A 430 15.87 -14.44 23.93
C ALA A 430 14.79 -14.14 24.98
N THR A 431 13.78 -13.36 24.63
CA THR A 431 12.56 -13.20 25.44
C THR A 431 11.38 -12.87 24.53
N VAL A 432 10.73 -13.92 24.02
CA VAL A 432 9.45 -13.79 23.33
C VAL A 432 8.36 -13.61 24.40
N PHE A 433 8.01 -12.37 24.72
CA PHE A 433 6.79 -12.07 25.46
C PHE A 433 5.59 -12.13 24.49
N LEU A 434 5.00 -13.32 24.33
CA LEU A 434 3.71 -13.52 23.67
C LEU A 434 2.59 -13.08 24.61
N TYR A 435 2.11 -11.84 24.44
CA TYR A 435 0.78 -11.47 24.94
C TYR A 435 -0.25 -11.93 23.91
N PHE A 436 -1.08 -12.90 24.30
CA PHE A 436 -2.24 -13.37 23.55
C PHE A 436 -3.30 -12.28 23.51
N PHE A 437 -3.76 -11.90 22.31
CA PHE A 437 -5.10 -11.36 22.11
C PHE A 437 -5.67 -11.85 20.77
N SER A 438 -7.00 -11.99 20.77
CA SER A 438 -7.89 -12.52 19.72
C SER A 438 -8.04 -14.05 19.66
N ALA A 439 -8.72 -14.61 20.66
CA ALA A 439 -9.68 -15.69 20.45
C ALA A 439 -11.06 -15.19 20.92
N PRO A 440 -12.16 -15.48 20.19
CA PRO A 440 -13.49 -15.02 20.58
C PRO A 440 -14.12 -16.03 21.53
N PHE A 441 -13.77 -15.97 22.82
CA PHE A 441 -14.55 -16.64 23.88
C PHE A 441 -14.41 -15.83 25.17
N PRO A 442 -15.51 -15.37 25.80
CA PRO A 442 -15.45 -14.80 27.13
C PRO A 442 -15.24 -15.93 28.14
N PHE A 443 -14.61 -15.63 29.28
CA PHE A 443 -14.34 -16.50 30.44
C PHE A 443 -13.05 -17.35 30.39
N LEU A 444 -11.91 -16.74 30.76
CA LEU A 444 -11.18 -16.96 32.02
C LEU A 444 -9.78 -16.34 31.88
N SER A 445 -9.50 -15.27 32.64
CA SER A 445 -8.15 -14.79 32.84
C SER A 445 -7.48 -15.64 33.91
N MET A 446 -6.44 -16.38 33.54
CA MET A 446 -5.59 -17.07 34.50
C MET A 446 -4.13 -16.80 34.15
N THR A 447 -3.51 -15.92 34.92
CA THR A 447 -2.09 -15.55 34.81
C THR A 447 -1.24 -16.67 35.41
N MET A 448 -0.41 -17.33 34.62
CA MET A 448 0.69 -18.16 35.14
C MET A 448 2.02 -17.45 34.91
N LEU A 449 2.61 -16.97 36.01
CA LEU A 449 4.02 -16.60 36.11
C LEU A 449 4.83 -17.89 36.24
N LEU A 450 5.68 -18.19 35.27
CA LEU A 450 6.75 -19.18 35.42
C LEU A 450 8.08 -18.44 35.53
N ASP A 451 8.52 -18.27 36.78
CA ASP A 451 9.91 -17.99 37.13
C ASP A 451 10.76 -19.20 36.73
N VAL A 452 11.70 -19.04 35.81
CA VAL A 452 12.73 -20.05 35.54
C VAL A 452 14.06 -19.50 36.04
N GLY A 453 14.41 -19.95 37.24
CA GLY A 453 15.70 -19.70 37.87
C GLY A 453 16.86 -20.19 36.99
N VAL A 454 17.87 -19.33 36.92
CA VAL A 454 19.19 -19.62 36.35
C VAL A 454 19.83 -20.75 37.15
N PHE A 455 19.94 -21.95 36.55
CA PHE A 455 20.91 -22.94 37.02
C PHE A 455 22.15 -22.87 36.13
N ARG A 456 23.20 -22.28 36.68
CA ARG A 456 24.59 -22.51 36.24
C ARG A 456 24.99 -23.92 36.68
N HIS A 457 25.47 -24.73 35.74
CA HIS A 457 26.76 -25.42 35.88
C HIS A 457 27.33 -25.81 34.53
#